data_AF-A0AAD8HA17-F1
#
_entry.id   AF-A0AAD8HA17-F1
#
_cell.length_a   1.000
_cell.length_b   1.000
_cell.length_c   1.000
_cell.angle_alpha   90.00
_cell.angle_beta   90.00
_cell.angle_gamma   90.00
#
_symmetry.space_group_name_H-M   'P 1'
#
loop_
_entity.id
_entity.type
_entity.pdbx_description
1 polymer ?
#
loop_
_entity_poly.entity_id
_entity_poly.type
_entity_poly.pdbx_seq_one_letter_code
_entity_poly.pdbx_strand_id
1 'polypeptide(L)'
;MAPSFKIKIVDECQVSPPPNTTPISLPLTFLDIPWLLFSPNQSIFFYKFSNYTCNSTTIIPFLKHSLSLTLQHFSPFSGDISTPSRPVKPQIMYSHGDYVLLTIAESDGDAFSQLSCNCPKDVSKLLALVPNLESPVSNETTSVPSLAVQVTVFGDMGISIGLSLQHVVSDERTYNIFMKTIVCEKVSTHTVPMRKIFDNLHFSSSCDHNCN
;
A
#
# COMPACT_ATOMS: atom_id res chain seq x y z
N MET A 1 -17.53 27.68 -7.69
CA MET A 1 -17.62 26.20 -7.61
C MET A 1 -16.24 25.70 -7.22
N ALA A 2 -16.12 24.95 -6.12
CA ALA A 2 -14.86 24.28 -5.80
C ALA A 2 -14.55 23.25 -6.91
N PRO A 3 -13.31 23.14 -7.40
CA PRO A 3 -12.97 22.17 -8.43
C PRO A 3 -13.32 20.75 -7.95
N SER A 4 -14.00 19.98 -8.80
CA SER A 4 -14.31 18.58 -8.51
C SER A 4 -13.01 17.79 -8.47
N PHE A 5 -12.72 17.14 -7.35
CA PHE A 5 -11.58 16.25 -7.24
C PHE A 5 -11.81 15.04 -8.17
N LYS A 6 -10.89 14.82 -9.10
CA LYS A 6 -10.96 13.74 -10.09
C LYS A 6 -9.68 12.92 -10.01
N ILE A 7 -9.84 11.61 -9.92
CA ILE A 7 -8.77 10.63 -10.04
C ILE A 7 -9.04 9.84 -11.31
N LYS A 8 -8.00 9.70 -12.13
CA LYS A 8 -8.04 8.90 -13.35
C LYS A 8 -7.06 7.74 -13.19
N ILE A 9 -7.55 6.51 -13.26
CA ILE A 9 -6.69 5.33 -13.32
C ILE A 9 -6.00 5.31 -14.69
N VAL A 10 -4.68 5.19 -14.67
CA VAL A 10 -3.83 5.21 -15.87
C VAL A 10 -3.33 3.80 -16.20
N ASP A 11 -2.98 3.03 -15.19
CA ASP A 11 -2.40 1.70 -15.34
C ASP A 11 -2.69 0.85 -14.10
N GLU A 12 -2.76 -0.46 -14.27
CA GLU A 12 -2.90 -1.44 -13.20
C GLU A 12 -1.89 -2.55 -13.41
N CYS A 13 -1.08 -2.80 -12.40
CA CYS A 13 0.05 -3.70 -12.47
C CYS A 13 -0.01 -4.76 -11.39
N GLN A 14 0.38 -5.97 -11.75
CA GLN A 14 0.61 -7.06 -10.81
C GLN A 14 2.08 -7.06 -10.41
N VAL A 15 2.36 -6.85 -9.12
CA VAL A 15 3.73 -6.87 -8.58
C VAL A 15 3.91 -8.14 -7.75
N SER A 16 4.60 -9.11 -8.32
CA SER A 16 4.95 -10.36 -7.63
C SER A 16 6.31 -10.27 -6.95
N PRO A 17 6.55 -11.06 -5.90
CA PRO A 17 7.90 -11.31 -5.39
C PRO A 17 8.83 -11.90 -6.47
N PRO A 18 10.16 -11.76 -6.32
CA PRO A 18 11.14 -12.40 -7.17
C PRO A 18 10.95 -13.92 -7.28
N PRO A 19 11.35 -14.55 -8.39
CA PRO A 19 11.10 -15.99 -8.66
C PRO A 19 11.68 -16.96 -7.62
N ASN A 20 12.69 -16.55 -6.86
CA ASN A 20 13.33 -17.34 -5.81
C ASN A 20 12.61 -17.24 -4.45
N THR A 21 11.45 -16.59 -4.39
CA THR A 21 10.65 -16.48 -3.15
C THR A 21 9.93 -17.80 -2.88
N THR A 22 10.15 -18.38 -1.70
CA THR A 22 9.52 -19.65 -1.32
C THR A 22 8.03 -19.45 -0.99
N PRO A 23 7.12 -20.28 -1.55
CA PRO A 23 5.73 -20.34 -1.12
C PRO A 23 5.60 -20.57 0.39
N ILE A 24 4.58 -20.00 1.01
CA ILE A 24 4.37 -20.11 2.46
C ILE A 24 2.88 -20.25 2.79
N SER A 25 2.60 -21.04 3.83
CA SER A 25 1.27 -21.17 4.42
C SER A 25 1.37 -20.91 5.92
N LEU A 26 0.70 -19.87 6.40
CA LEU A 26 0.72 -19.43 7.79
C LEU A 26 -0.68 -19.62 8.41
N PRO A 27 -0.88 -20.66 9.25
CA PRO A 27 -2.14 -20.81 9.97
C PRO A 27 -2.33 -19.64 10.93
N LEU A 28 -3.52 -19.06 10.95
CA LEU A 28 -3.81 -17.94 11.84
C LEU A 28 -3.75 -18.38 13.31
N THR A 29 -3.10 -17.54 14.12
CA THR A 29 -3.04 -17.70 15.56
C THR A 29 -4.27 -17.08 16.21
N PHE A 30 -4.43 -17.29 17.52
CA PHE A 30 -5.51 -16.66 18.28
C PHE A 30 -5.39 -15.12 18.31
N LEU A 31 -4.19 -14.56 18.08
CA LEU A 31 -3.97 -13.12 18.00
C LEU A 31 -4.43 -12.56 16.66
N ASP A 32 -4.40 -13.36 15.60
CA ASP A 32 -4.74 -12.94 14.24
C ASP A 32 -6.26 -13.02 14.00
N ILE A 33 -6.90 -14.07 14.51
CA ILE A 33 -8.33 -14.39 14.26
C ILE A 33 -9.29 -13.21 14.51
N PRO A 34 -9.19 -12.44 15.62
CA PRO A 34 -10.09 -11.31 15.86
C PRO A 34 -10.07 -10.28 14.73
N TRP A 35 -8.93 -10.12 14.05
CA TRP A 35 -8.72 -9.13 12.99
C TRP A 35 -9.42 -9.49 11.67
N LEU A 36 -9.89 -10.73 11.51
CA LEU A 36 -10.72 -11.14 10.36
C LEU A 36 -12.05 -10.40 10.27
N LEU A 37 -12.51 -9.82 11.39
CA LEU A 37 -13.79 -9.10 11.48
C LEU A 37 -13.65 -7.59 11.21
N PHE A 38 -12.44 -7.10 11.01
CA PHE A 38 -12.17 -5.68 10.81
C PHE A 38 -11.97 -5.36 9.33
N SER A 39 -12.31 -4.13 8.97
CA SER A 39 -11.97 -3.59 7.65
C SER A 39 -10.46 -3.45 7.51
N PRO A 40 -9.92 -3.46 6.28
CA PRO A 40 -8.50 -3.25 6.06
C PRO A 40 -7.98 -1.95 6.66
N ASN A 41 -6.73 -1.97 7.10
CA ASN A 41 -6.01 -0.77 7.45
C ASN A 41 -5.70 0.02 6.17
N GLN A 42 -6.14 1.27 6.15
CA GLN A 42 -5.93 2.20 5.04
C GLN A 42 -4.97 3.30 5.46
N SER A 43 -3.96 3.56 4.63
CA SER A 43 -2.99 4.64 4.89
C SER A 43 -2.59 5.35 3.60
N ILE A 44 -2.23 6.62 3.73
CA ILE A 44 -1.86 7.49 2.61
C ILE A 44 -0.60 8.25 3.00
N PHE A 45 0.42 8.18 2.14
CA PHE A 45 1.66 8.93 2.30
C PHE A 45 1.81 9.91 1.15
N PHE A 46 2.11 11.18 1.44
CA PHE A 46 2.32 12.22 0.43
C PHE A 46 3.80 12.55 0.29
N TYR A 47 4.28 12.60 -0.95
CA TYR A 47 5.67 12.91 -1.29
C TYR A 47 5.70 14.04 -2.31
N LYS A 48 6.26 15.17 -1.92
CA LYS A 48 6.42 16.33 -2.80
C LYS A 48 7.65 16.12 -3.70
N PHE A 49 7.52 16.42 -4.99
CA PHE A 49 8.69 16.45 -5.86
C PHE A 49 9.57 17.66 -5.54
N SER A 50 10.89 17.44 -5.50
CA SER A 50 11.87 18.52 -5.45
C SER A 50 12.24 18.88 -6.88
N ASN A 51 12.22 20.19 -7.18
CA ASN A 51 12.11 20.81 -8.52
C ASN A 51 13.08 20.34 -9.63
N TYR A 52 14.05 19.45 -9.39
CA TYR A 52 15.12 19.19 -10.35
C TYR A 52 15.56 17.72 -10.55
N THR A 53 15.04 16.74 -9.81
CA THR A 53 15.58 15.35 -9.90
C THR A 53 14.57 14.21 -9.84
N CYS A 54 13.29 14.45 -9.56
CA CYS A 54 12.31 13.38 -9.39
C CYS A 54 11.06 13.65 -10.22
N ASN A 55 10.67 12.68 -11.05
CA ASN A 55 9.44 12.70 -11.82
C ASN A 55 8.73 11.33 -11.73
N SER A 56 7.45 11.31 -12.10
CA SER A 56 6.61 10.11 -12.10
C SER A 56 7.21 8.96 -12.91
N THR A 57 7.82 9.28 -14.06
CA THR A 57 8.44 8.29 -14.97
C THR A 57 9.61 7.53 -14.34
N THR A 58 10.30 8.13 -13.36
CA THR A 58 11.41 7.49 -12.66
C THR A 58 10.95 6.78 -11.38
N ILE A 59 10.02 7.40 -10.63
CA ILE A 59 9.60 6.88 -9.31
C ILE A 59 8.71 5.64 -9.41
N ILE A 60 7.84 5.55 -10.42
CA ILE A 60 6.91 4.42 -10.56
C ILE A 60 7.65 3.11 -10.85
N PRO A 61 8.56 3.02 -11.85
CA PRO A 61 9.33 1.80 -12.08
C PRO A 61 10.21 1.42 -10.88
N PHE A 62 10.80 2.40 -10.21
CA PHE A 62 11.56 2.17 -8.98
C PHE A 62 10.68 1.55 -7.90
N LEU A 63 9.49 2.12 -7.65
CA LEU A 63 8.59 1.64 -6.60
C LEU A 63 8.09 0.23 -6.93
N LYS A 64 7.75 -0.06 -8.19
CA LYS A 64 7.41 -1.42 -8.65
C LYS A 64 8.52 -2.42 -8.30
N HIS A 65 9.77 -2.07 -8.63
CA HIS A 65 10.91 -2.94 -8.38
C HIS A 65 11.21 -3.11 -6.88
N SER A 66 11.24 -2.01 -6.13
CA SER A 66 11.45 -2.04 -4.68
C SER A 66 10.36 -2.82 -3.95
N LEU A 67 9.10 -2.64 -4.36
CA LEU A 67 7.98 -3.41 -3.82
C LEU A 67 8.18 -4.90 -4.09
N SER A 68 8.51 -5.30 -5.32
CA SER A 68 8.81 -6.71 -5.65
C SER A 68 9.88 -7.28 -4.72
N LEU A 69 11.04 -6.64 -4.61
CA LEU A 69 12.12 -7.08 -3.71
C LEU A 69 11.68 -7.15 -2.24
N THR A 70 10.94 -6.16 -1.77
CA THR A 70 10.43 -6.16 -0.38
C THR A 70 9.48 -7.34 -0.15
N LEU A 71 8.62 -7.66 -1.11
CA LEU A 71 7.70 -8.79 -1.02
C LEU A 71 8.42 -10.15 -0.98
N GLN A 72 9.70 -10.23 -1.37
CA GLN A 72 10.51 -11.43 -1.11
C GLN A 72 10.63 -11.71 0.40
N HIS A 73 10.82 -10.64 1.20
CA HIS A 73 10.97 -10.71 2.65
C HIS A 73 9.62 -10.74 3.38
N PHE A 74 8.59 -10.20 2.74
CA PHE A 74 7.22 -10.10 3.25
C PHE A 74 6.23 -10.86 2.34
N SER A 75 6.56 -12.09 1.96
CA SER A 75 5.75 -12.87 1.02
C SER A 75 4.28 -13.05 1.43
N PRO A 76 3.89 -13.12 2.72
CA PRO A 76 2.47 -13.14 3.11
C PRO A 76 1.67 -11.93 2.62
N PHE A 77 2.31 -10.78 2.35
CA PHE A 77 1.62 -9.57 1.87
C PHE A 77 1.21 -9.68 0.41
N SER A 78 1.84 -10.58 -0.36
CA SER A 78 1.44 -10.86 -1.75
C SER A 78 0.37 -11.94 -1.84
N GLY A 79 0.13 -12.64 -0.74
CA GLY A 79 -0.76 -13.79 -0.69
C GLY A 79 -2.19 -13.43 -0.34
N ASP A 80 -3.00 -14.47 -0.21
CA ASP A 80 -4.41 -14.37 0.15
C ASP A 80 -4.68 -14.92 1.55
N ILE A 81 -5.72 -14.38 2.17
CA ILE A 81 -6.29 -14.89 3.42
C ILE A 81 -7.41 -15.87 3.06
N SER A 82 -7.17 -17.14 3.35
CA SER A 82 -8.15 -18.21 3.18
C SER A 82 -8.95 -18.41 4.45
N THR A 83 -10.28 -18.36 4.34
CA THR A 83 -11.24 -18.58 5.44
C THR A 83 -12.17 -19.75 5.14
N PRO A 84 -11.67 -21.00 5.12
CA PRO A 84 -12.47 -22.17 4.81
C PRO A 84 -13.48 -22.51 5.92
N SER A 85 -14.48 -23.31 5.57
CA SER A 85 -15.41 -23.88 6.55
C SER A 85 -14.67 -24.78 7.56
N ARG A 86 -15.17 -24.82 8.80
CA ARG A 86 -14.65 -25.71 9.85
C ARG A 86 -14.69 -27.18 9.37
N PRO A 87 -13.70 -28.02 9.73
CA PRO A 87 -12.71 -27.87 10.81
C PRO A 87 -11.39 -27.20 10.39
N VAL A 88 -11.25 -26.77 9.13
CA VAL A 88 -10.00 -26.19 8.64
C VAL A 88 -9.80 -24.81 9.25
N LYS A 89 -8.57 -24.53 9.71
CA LYS A 89 -8.23 -23.22 10.28
C LYS A 89 -8.00 -22.20 9.16
N PRO A 90 -8.43 -20.94 9.33
CA PRO A 90 -8.02 -19.86 8.45
C PRO A 90 -6.50 -19.73 8.39
N GLN A 91 -5.98 -19.32 7.25
CA GLN A 91 -4.55 -19.20 7.01
C GLN A 91 -4.23 -18.14 5.95
N ILE A 92 -3.04 -17.56 6.04
CA ILE A 92 -2.49 -16.70 4.99
C ILE A 92 -1.62 -17.58 4.09
N MET A 93 -1.85 -17.51 2.78
CA MET A 93 -1.15 -18.36 1.81
C MET A 93 -0.53 -17.49 0.73
N TYR A 94 0.75 -17.73 0.46
CA TYR A 94 1.44 -17.23 -0.71
C TYR A 94 1.93 -18.41 -1.56
N SER A 95 1.59 -18.36 -2.84
CA SER A 95 2.00 -19.30 -3.89
C SER A 95 2.74 -18.58 -5.01
N HIS A 96 3.52 -19.33 -5.81
CA HIS A 96 4.15 -18.76 -6.99
C HIS A 96 3.11 -18.22 -7.96
N GLY A 97 3.28 -16.96 -8.36
CA GLY A 97 2.35 -16.25 -9.24
C GLY A 97 1.43 -15.28 -8.51
N ASP A 98 1.32 -15.38 -7.17
CA ASP A 98 0.59 -14.39 -6.38
C ASP A 98 1.27 -13.02 -6.47
N TYR A 99 0.48 -11.97 -6.30
CA TYR A 99 0.90 -10.60 -6.57
C TYR A 99 0.16 -9.60 -5.68
N VAL A 100 0.77 -8.43 -5.53
CA VAL A 100 0.11 -7.24 -5.01
C VAL A 100 -0.41 -6.42 -6.20
N LEU A 101 -1.69 -6.05 -6.16
CA LEU A 101 -2.25 -5.12 -7.16
C LEU A 101 -1.72 -3.71 -6.88
N LEU A 102 -1.03 -3.15 -7.88
CA LEU A 102 -0.53 -1.78 -7.89
C LEU A 102 -1.29 -0.96 -8.93
N THR A 103 -2.18 -0.09 -8.47
CA THR A 103 -2.91 0.86 -9.31
C THR A 103 -2.13 2.15 -9.44
N ILE A 104 -1.94 2.64 -10.67
CA ILE A 104 -1.35 3.94 -10.96
C ILE A 104 -2.46 4.86 -11.42
N ALA A 105 -2.58 5.99 -10.75
CA ALA A 105 -3.58 7.00 -11.04
C ALA A 105 -2.96 8.39 -11.18
N GLU A 106 -3.71 9.30 -11.79
CA GLU A 106 -3.37 10.70 -11.96
C GLU A 106 -4.47 11.60 -11.42
N SER A 107 -4.08 12.73 -10.85
CA SER A 107 -4.97 13.80 -10.42
C SER A 107 -4.34 15.17 -10.68
N ASP A 108 -5.13 16.22 -10.50
CA ASP A 108 -4.70 17.60 -10.71
C ASP A 108 -3.65 18.03 -9.67
N GLY A 109 -2.58 18.70 -10.12
CA GLY A 109 -1.51 19.20 -9.26
C GLY A 109 -1.99 20.14 -8.16
N ASP A 110 -3.03 20.94 -8.42
CA ASP A 110 -3.60 21.87 -7.45
C ASP A 110 -4.19 21.17 -6.22
N ALA A 111 -4.61 19.90 -6.37
CA ALA A 111 -5.14 19.09 -5.28
C ALA A 111 -4.05 18.62 -4.29
N PHE A 112 -2.79 18.53 -4.71
CA PHE A 112 -1.70 17.98 -3.88
C PHE A 112 -1.56 18.75 -2.57
N SER A 113 -1.35 20.07 -2.65
CA SER A 113 -1.13 20.92 -1.48
C SER A 113 -2.34 20.94 -0.54
N GLN A 114 -3.56 20.85 -1.10
CA GLN A 114 -4.80 20.80 -0.33
C GLN A 114 -4.95 19.47 0.42
N LEU A 115 -4.52 18.36 -0.17
CA LEU A 115 -4.64 17.03 0.43
C LEU A 115 -3.47 16.69 1.35
N SER A 116 -2.30 17.32 1.16
CA SER A 116 -1.13 17.12 2.01
C SER A 116 -1.03 18.08 3.20
N CYS A 117 -1.81 19.17 3.26
CA CYS A 117 -1.79 20.14 4.37
C CYS A 117 -2.18 19.50 5.72
N ASN A 118 -1.81 20.12 6.84
CA ASN A 118 -2.40 19.79 8.14
C ASN A 118 -3.68 20.61 8.38
N CYS A 119 -4.62 20.51 7.45
CA CYS A 119 -5.89 21.23 7.49
C CYS A 119 -7.07 20.25 7.28
N PRO A 120 -8.31 20.60 7.69
CA PRO A 120 -9.47 19.74 7.48
C PRO A 120 -9.66 19.38 6.00
N LYS A 121 -9.93 18.10 5.73
CA LYS A 121 -10.06 17.55 4.38
C LYS A 121 -11.37 16.80 4.25
N ASP A 122 -11.88 16.77 3.03
CA ASP A 122 -12.97 15.87 2.66
C ASP A 122 -12.45 14.43 2.62
N VAL A 123 -12.98 13.59 3.52
CA VAL A 123 -12.62 12.17 3.64
C VAL A 123 -12.83 11.43 2.32
N SER A 124 -13.85 11.80 1.55
CA SER A 124 -14.15 11.18 0.25
C SER A 124 -12.99 11.33 -0.74
N LYS A 125 -12.27 12.46 -0.68
CA LYS A 125 -11.10 12.71 -1.51
C LYS A 125 -9.89 11.89 -1.07
N LEU A 126 -9.74 11.66 0.23
CA LEU A 126 -8.69 10.80 0.77
C LEU A 126 -8.94 9.33 0.45
N LEU A 127 -10.17 8.85 0.61
CA LEU A 127 -10.54 7.46 0.31
C LEU A 127 -10.30 7.11 -1.16
N ALA A 128 -10.48 8.06 -2.08
CA ALA A 128 -10.20 7.81 -3.49
C ALA A 128 -8.69 7.66 -3.81
N LEU A 129 -7.79 8.06 -2.89
CA LEU A 129 -6.35 7.84 -3.01
C LEU A 129 -5.87 6.47 -2.48
N VAL A 130 -6.79 5.67 -1.94
CA VAL A 130 -6.51 4.36 -1.35
C VAL A 130 -7.17 3.29 -2.22
N PRO A 131 -6.46 2.20 -2.57
CA PRO A 131 -7.05 1.13 -3.37
C PRO A 131 -8.07 0.34 -2.54
N ASN A 132 -9.10 -0.19 -3.19
CA ASN A 132 -9.97 -1.17 -2.55
C ASN A 132 -9.31 -2.55 -2.56
N LEU A 133 -9.39 -3.28 -1.45
CA LEU A 133 -9.10 -4.71 -1.41
C LEU A 133 -10.37 -5.45 -1.81
N GLU A 134 -10.60 -5.60 -3.11
CA GLU A 134 -11.73 -6.37 -3.59
C GLU A 134 -11.46 -7.87 -3.40
N SER A 135 -12.44 -8.57 -2.81
CA SER A 135 -12.43 -10.02 -2.69
C SER A 135 -13.05 -10.63 -3.95
N PRO A 136 -12.39 -11.56 -4.66
CA PRO A 136 -13.06 -12.32 -5.70
C PRO A 136 -14.22 -13.10 -5.07
N VAL A 137 -15.45 -12.73 -5.46
CA VAL A 137 -16.69 -13.40 -5.02
C VAL A 137 -16.68 -14.83 -5.55
N SER A 138 -16.17 -15.77 -4.76
CA SER A 138 -16.26 -17.21 -5.02
C SER A 138 -17.05 -17.87 -3.88
N ASN A 139 -18.09 -18.61 -4.25
CA ASN A 139 -19.15 -19.06 -3.35
C ASN A 139 -18.76 -20.18 -2.36
N GLU A 140 -17.50 -20.62 -2.33
CA GLU A 140 -17.07 -21.78 -1.51
C GLU A 140 -15.81 -21.48 -0.66
N THR A 141 -15.07 -20.41 -0.97
CA THR A 141 -13.90 -19.95 -0.19
C THR A 141 -13.73 -18.45 -0.41
N THR A 142 -13.88 -17.66 0.66
CA THR A 142 -13.54 -16.24 0.67
C THR A 142 -12.02 -16.11 0.78
N SER A 143 -11.35 -16.14 -0.37
CA SER A 143 -9.94 -15.74 -0.51
C SER A 143 -9.91 -14.23 -0.65
N VAL A 144 -9.26 -13.53 0.28
CA VAL A 144 -9.16 -12.07 0.23
C VAL A 144 -7.70 -11.69 0.07
N PRO A 145 -7.36 -10.80 -0.89
CA PRO A 145 -5.98 -10.35 -1.04
C PRO A 145 -5.49 -9.66 0.24
N SER A 146 -4.22 -9.86 0.56
CA SER A 146 -3.62 -9.27 1.77
C SER A 146 -3.39 -7.77 1.61
N LEU A 147 -2.80 -7.35 0.49
CA LEU A 147 -2.37 -5.97 0.24
C LEU A 147 -2.77 -5.49 -1.16
N ALA A 148 -3.20 -4.23 -1.24
CA ALA A 148 -3.28 -3.46 -2.48
C ALA A 148 -2.60 -2.11 -2.30
N VAL A 149 -1.98 -1.60 -3.37
CA VAL A 149 -1.25 -0.33 -3.38
C VAL A 149 -1.76 0.56 -4.51
N GLN A 150 -1.93 1.85 -4.24
CA GLN A 150 -2.23 2.86 -5.25
C GLN A 150 -1.17 3.95 -5.22
N VAL A 151 -0.64 4.31 -6.37
CA VAL A 151 0.22 5.49 -6.54
C VAL A 151 -0.54 6.52 -7.35
N THR A 152 -0.80 7.67 -6.76
CA THR A 152 -1.47 8.78 -7.46
C THR A 152 -0.47 9.90 -7.75
N VAL A 153 -0.30 10.26 -9.01
CA VAL A 153 0.58 11.34 -9.47
C VAL A 153 -0.22 12.64 -9.58
N PHE A 154 0.33 13.73 -9.03
CA PHE A 154 -0.29 15.06 -9.03
C PHE A 154 0.53 16.02 -9.92
N GLY A 155 0.60 15.72 -11.22
CA GLY A 155 1.47 16.44 -12.15
C GLY A 155 2.92 16.53 -11.66
N ASP A 156 3.49 17.74 -11.70
CA ASP A 156 4.87 18.01 -11.24
C ASP A 156 4.95 18.33 -9.74
N MET A 157 3.84 18.26 -8.99
CA MET A 157 3.81 18.63 -7.58
C MET A 157 4.30 17.51 -6.67
N GLY A 158 3.96 16.26 -6.99
CA GLY A 158 4.31 15.11 -6.17
C GLY A 158 3.47 13.87 -6.44
N ILE A 159 3.60 12.89 -5.55
CA ILE A 159 2.81 11.67 -5.55
C ILE A 159 2.16 11.42 -4.19
N SER A 160 1.08 10.65 -4.16
CA SER A 160 0.66 9.93 -2.97
C SER A 160 0.80 8.42 -3.16
N ILE A 161 1.10 7.71 -2.08
CA ILE A 161 1.09 6.25 -2.01
C ILE A 161 0.01 5.86 -1.01
N GLY A 162 -1.09 5.30 -1.51
CA GLY A 162 -2.16 4.71 -0.72
C GLY A 162 -1.97 3.21 -0.57
N LEU A 163 -2.24 2.67 0.61
CA LEU A 163 -2.20 1.23 0.87
C LEU A 163 -3.46 0.79 1.58
N SER A 164 -3.97 -0.37 1.19
CA SER A 164 -4.99 -1.12 1.92
C SER A 164 -4.41 -2.48 2.29
N LEU A 165 -4.31 -2.78 3.58
CA LEU A 165 -3.72 -4.01 4.13
C LEU A 165 -4.68 -4.66 5.12
N GLN A 166 -4.96 -5.94 4.95
CA GLN A 166 -5.75 -6.69 5.91
C GLN A 166 -5.02 -6.81 7.24
N HIS A 167 -5.64 -6.35 8.33
CA HIS A 167 -5.01 -6.29 9.65
C HIS A 167 -4.59 -7.68 10.17
N VAL A 168 -5.27 -8.73 9.72
CA VAL A 168 -4.92 -10.13 10.05
C VAL A 168 -3.53 -10.55 9.60
N VAL A 169 -2.95 -9.85 8.61
CA VAL A 169 -1.65 -10.20 8.02
C VAL A 169 -0.48 -9.59 8.79
N SER A 170 -0.72 -8.51 9.53
CA SER A 170 0.35 -7.78 10.20
C SER A 170 -0.15 -6.93 11.36
N ASP A 171 0.66 -6.86 12.40
CA ASP A 171 0.58 -5.78 13.38
C ASP A 171 1.22 -4.48 12.86
N GLU A 172 1.03 -3.38 13.59
CA GLU A 172 1.57 -2.07 13.22
C GLU A 172 3.11 -2.09 13.13
N ARG A 173 3.79 -2.90 13.95
CA ARG A 173 5.25 -3.01 13.91
C ARG A 173 5.73 -3.64 12.59
N THR A 174 5.12 -4.74 12.18
CA THR A 174 5.44 -5.42 10.93
C THR A 174 5.14 -4.51 9.74
N TYR A 175 4.00 -3.81 9.75
CA TYR A 175 3.65 -2.83 8.75
C TYR A 175 4.69 -1.69 8.63
N ASN A 176 5.12 -1.14 9.76
CA ASN A 176 6.12 -0.07 9.79
C ASN A 176 7.48 -0.50 9.23
N ILE A 177 7.89 -1.75 9.49
CA ILE A 177 9.12 -2.31 8.93
C ILE A 177 8.95 -2.50 7.41
N PHE A 178 7.84 -3.06 6.96
CA PHE A 178 7.53 -3.21 5.53
C PHE A 178 7.64 -1.87 4.78
N MET A 179 7.00 -0.82 5.30
CA MET A 179 7.07 0.52 4.71
C MET A 179 8.50 1.08 4.65
N LYS A 180 9.31 0.87 5.70
CA LYS A 180 10.71 1.29 5.70
C LYS A 180 11.54 0.51 4.68
N THR A 181 11.26 -0.78 4.48
CA THR A 181 11.96 -1.61 3.52
C THR A 181 11.67 -1.20 2.08
N ILE A 182 10.41 -0.93 1.70
CA ILE A 182 10.04 -0.40 0.36
C ILE A 182 10.85 0.86 0.02
N VAL A 183 11.17 1.67 1.02
CA VAL A 183 11.89 2.93 0.82
C VAL A 183 13.41 2.76 0.83
N CYS A 184 13.91 1.81 1.63
CA CYS A 184 15.35 1.60 1.80
C CYS A 184 15.95 0.71 0.72
N GLU A 185 15.14 -0.09 0.01
CA GLU A 185 15.63 -1.02 -0.99
C GLU A 185 16.36 -0.26 -2.10
N LYS A 186 17.64 -0.57 -2.26
CA LYS A 186 18.50 0.13 -3.21
C LYS A 186 18.38 -0.53 -4.57
N VAL A 187 17.88 0.20 -5.56
CA VAL A 187 18.11 -0.18 -6.95
C VAL A 187 19.61 -0.05 -7.22
N SER A 188 20.25 -1.10 -7.75
CA SER A 188 21.69 -1.16 -8.02
C SER A 188 22.17 -0.19 -9.11
N THR A 189 21.34 0.72 -9.60
CA THR A 189 21.70 1.73 -10.60
C THR A 189 22.06 3.05 -9.92
N HIS A 190 23.09 3.74 -10.42
CA HIS A 190 23.56 5.05 -9.95
C HIS A 190 22.49 6.16 -10.10
N THR A 191 21.46 6.12 -9.28
CA THR A 191 20.39 7.12 -9.25
C THR A 191 20.02 7.45 -7.80
N VAL A 192 19.72 8.73 -7.58
CA VAL A 192 19.64 9.44 -6.30
C VAL A 192 19.05 8.60 -5.15
N PRO A 193 19.71 8.53 -3.97
CA PRO A 193 19.21 7.76 -2.85
C PRO A 193 17.88 8.32 -2.35
N MET A 194 16.85 7.47 -2.41
CA MET A 194 15.47 7.71 -1.98
C MET A 194 15.35 8.25 -0.56
N ARG A 195 16.38 8.08 0.30
CA ARG A 195 16.46 8.72 1.63
C ARG A 195 16.03 10.19 1.57
N LYS A 196 16.56 10.98 0.63
CA LYS A 196 16.22 12.40 0.50
C LYS A 196 14.75 12.71 0.14
N ILE A 197 14.02 11.76 -0.42
CA ILE A 197 12.59 11.91 -0.79
C ILE A 197 11.68 11.48 0.37
N PHE A 198 12.14 10.53 1.20
CA PHE A 198 11.35 9.89 2.25
C PHE A 198 11.81 10.23 3.68
N ASP A 199 12.71 11.20 3.84
CA ASP A 199 13.23 11.67 5.14
C ASP A 199 12.11 12.17 6.12
N ASN A 200 10.86 12.29 5.66
CA ASN A 200 9.70 12.71 6.45
C ASN A 200 8.78 11.57 6.94
N LEU A 201 9.23 10.31 6.96
CA LEU A 201 8.50 9.20 7.60
C LEU A 201 8.51 9.33 9.15
N HIS A 202 8.00 10.43 9.68
CA HIS A 202 7.46 10.45 11.03
C HIS A 202 6.05 9.85 10.95
N PHE A 203 5.91 8.60 11.40
CA PHE A 203 4.61 8.02 11.70
C PHE A 203 3.96 8.89 12.77
N SER A 204 3.06 9.77 12.34
CA SER A 204 2.19 10.54 13.21
C SER A 204 1.06 9.61 13.68
N SER A 205 1.34 8.72 14.62
CA SER A 205 0.30 8.18 15.50
C SER A 205 0.18 9.07 16.74
N SER A 206 -0.33 10.30 16.56
CA SER A 206 -0.91 11.05 17.68
C SER A 206 -2.41 11.11 17.45
N CYS A 207 -3.10 10.08 17.92
CA CYS A 207 -4.44 10.28 18.47
C CYS A 207 -4.25 11.07 19.76
N ASP A 208 -4.11 12.40 19.65
CA ASP A 208 -4.27 13.26 20.81
C ASP A 208 -5.75 13.26 21.17
N HIS A 209 -6.13 12.33 22.06
CA HIS A 209 -7.34 12.45 22.84
C HIS A 209 -7.24 13.70 23.71
N ASN A 210 -7.73 14.81 23.18
CA ASN A 210 -8.26 15.92 23.96
C ASN A 210 -9.56 16.37 23.32
N CYS A 211 -10.61 15.57 23.54
CA CYS A 211 -11.97 16.11 23.59
C CYS A 211 -12.18 16.67 24.99
N ASN A 212 -12.50 17.96 25.05
CA ASN A 212 -13.12 18.61 26.22
C ASN A 212 -14.36 17.85 26.68
#